data_AF-A0A7S6N6P1-F1
#
_entry.id   AF-A0A7S6N6P1-F1
#
_cell.length_a   1.000
_cell.length_b   1.000
_cell.length_c   1.000
_cell.angle_alpha   90.00
_cell.angle_beta   90.00
_cell.angle_gamma   90.00
#
_symmetry.space_group_name_H-M   'P 1'
#
loop_
_entity.id
_entity.type
_entity.pdbx_description
1 polymer ?
#
loop_
_entity_poly.entity_id
_entity_poly.type
_entity_poly.pdbx_seq_one_letter_code
_entity_poly.pdbx_strand_id
1 'polypeptide(L)'
;MQYRSAFALLACCALGATAWAAREASPFAGPGFHPRGSWSGFEGHEAELGKAVAKAILDVAPKPARELDFTGREQQLGQGVATVIRTLNVDSPYQHETNDALVKMTLNYIQFARDHGMIEEMIDHDLRTEMPMLKANGRRVAESGDIDIALMAVTERTACFYQLVEEVRRGPHQVSYRSPYGTVLRMTRQLGQHTLTEREIHEIYTVPRLRRQAEQLGVDFEVTPWQEDGWITITVKPRARL
;
A
#
# COMPACT_ATOMS: atom_id res chain seq x y z
N MET A 1 -45.19 -40.99 17.64
CA MET A 1 -44.30 -39.83 17.45
C MET A 1 -42.87 -40.20 17.89
N GLN A 2 -42.24 -41.19 17.23
CA GLN A 2 -40.95 -41.75 17.68
C GLN A 2 -39.93 -42.10 16.57
N TYR A 3 -40.24 -41.83 15.29
CA TYR A 3 -39.37 -42.19 14.16
C TYR A 3 -38.71 -40.98 13.46
N ARG A 4 -38.94 -39.75 13.92
CA ARG A 4 -38.38 -38.54 13.27
C ARG A 4 -37.00 -38.10 13.77
N SER A 5 -36.55 -38.59 14.93
CA SER A 5 -35.27 -38.16 15.53
C SER A 5 -34.05 -38.98 15.08
N ALA A 6 -34.24 -40.22 14.61
CA ALA A 6 -33.13 -41.08 14.18
C ALA A 6 -32.57 -40.68 12.80
N PHE A 7 -33.41 -40.17 11.89
CA PHE A 7 -32.98 -39.75 10.55
C PHE A 7 -32.16 -38.45 10.56
N ALA A 8 -32.40 -37.53 11.50
CA ALA A 8 -31.65 -36.28 11.60
C ALA A 8 -30.21 -36.49 12.11
N LEU A 9 -29.99 -37.45 13.02
CA LEU A 9 -28.64 -37.76 13.53
C LEU A 9 -27.76 -38.47 12.48
N LEU A 10 -28.32 -39.38 11.69
CA LEU A 10 -27.60 -40.06 10.60
C LEU A 10 -27.18 -39.11 9.47
N ALA A 11 -28.01 -38.12 9.13
CA ALA A 11 -27.69 -37.11 8.13
C ALA A 11 -26.54 -36.16 8.57
N CYS A 12 -26.50 -35.77 9.85
CA CYS A 12 -25.41 -34.95 10.39
C CYS A 12 -24.07 -35.70 10.46
N CYS A 13 -24.07 -37.00 10.78
CA CYS A 13 -22.85 -37.82 10.77
C CYS A 13 -22.30 -38.03 9.35
N ALA A 14 -23.16 -38.20 8.34
CA ALA A 14 -22.75 -38.34 6.95
C ALA A 14 -22.17 -37.04 6.34
N LEU A 15 -22.70 -35.87 6.74
CA LEU A 15 -22.17 -34.57 6.33
C LEU A 15 -20.83 -34.24 7.04
N GLY A 16 -20.66 -34.64 8.30
CA GLY A 16 -19.39 -34.49 9.03
C GLY A 16 -18.27 -35.37 8.46
N ALA A 17 -18.57 -36.62 8.11
CA ALA A 17 -17.60 -37.55 7.54
C ALA A 17 -17.14 -37.15 6.13
N THR A 18 -18.03 -36.58 5.31
CA THR A 18 -17.68 -36.08 3.96
C THR A 18 -16.87 -34.79 4.01
N ALA A 19 -17.13 -33.89 4.97
CA ALA A 19 -16.32 -32.69 5.18
C ALA A 19 -14.90 -33.00 5.70
N TRP A 20 -14.77 -34.02 6.57
CA TRP A 20 -13.47 -34.47 7.07
C TRP A 20 -12.66 -35.20 5.99
N ALA A 21 -13.29 -36.08 5.22
CA ALA A 21 -12.66 -36.74 4.07
C ALA A 21 -12.28 -35.75 2.96
N ALA A 22 -13.07 -34.69 2.73
CA ALA A 22 -12.73 -33.62 1.78
C ALA A 22 -11.55 -32.75 2.28
N ARG A 23 -11.39 -32.60 3.59
CA ARG A 23 -10.23 -31.94 4.18
C ARG A 23 -8.97 -32.79 3.97
N GLU A 24 -9.00 -34.10 4.22
CA GLU A 24 -7.83 -34.98 4.00
C GLU A 24 -7.51 -35.22 2.52
N ALA A 25 -8.52 -35.17 1.64
CA ALA A 25 -8.35 -35.29 0.19
C ALA A 25 -7.97 -33.95 -0.48
N SER A 26 -7.94 -32.85 0.27
CA SER A 26 -7.49 -31.57 -0.27
C SER A 26 -6.00 -31.66 -0.55
N PRO A 27 -5.54 -31.38 -1.79
CA PRO A 27 -4.11 -31.26 -2.07
C PRO A 27 -3.47 -30.12 -1.27
N PHE A 28 -4.28 -29.28 -0.61
CA PHE A 28 -3.87 -28.20 0.27
C PHE A 28 -3.79 -28.57 1.76
N ALA A 29 -4.04 -29.83 2.12
CA ALA A 29 -4.11 -30.29 3.51
C ALA A 29 -3.19 -31.50 3.74
N GLY A 30 -1.89 -31.28 3.56
CA GLY A 30 -0.85 -32.19 4.02
C GLY A 30 0.05 -31.48 5.04
N PRO A 31 0.65 -32.20 6.01
CA PRO A 31 1.76 -31.66 6.78
C PRO A 31 2.87 -31.22 5.80
N GLY A 32 3.25 -29.95 5.84
CA GLY A 32 4.27 -29.37 4.95
C GLY A 32 3.76 -28.86 3.60
N PHE A 33 2.46 -28.99 3.29
CA PHE A 33 1.89 -28.28 2.14
C PHE A 33 1.59 -26.83 2.55
N HIS A 34 2.30 -25.90 1.93
CA HIS A 34 2.11 -24.48 2.12
C HIS A 34 1.76 -23.86 0.77
N PRO A 35 0.48 -23.49 0.51
CA PRO A 35 0.13 -22.78 -0.71
C PRO A 35 1.04 -21.54 -0.89
N ARG A 36 1.38 -21.20 -2.12
CA ARG A 36 2.21 -20.01 -2.41
C ARG A 36 1.60 -18.78 -1.74
N GLY A 37 2.43 -18.03 -1.02
CA GLY A 37 2.03 -16.83 -0.27
C GLY A 37 1.33 -17.07 1.07
N SER A 38 1.06 -18.31 1.47
CA SER A 38 0.42 -18.60 2.77
C SER A 38 1.42 -18.81 3.91
N TRP A 39 2.73 -18.82 3.62
CA TRP A 39 3.76 -19.23 4.57
C TRP A 39 5.04 -18.43 4.41
N SER A 40 5.59 -17.99 5.53
CA SER A 40 6.86 -17.26 5.60
C SER A 40 8.04 -18.15 5.97
N GLY A 41 7.79 -19.29 6.63
CA GLY A 41 8.82 -20.14 7.22
C GLY A 41 9.18 -19.76 8.66
N PHE A 42 8.57 -18.71 9.23
CA PHE A 42 8.88 -18.15 10.55
C PHE A 42 7.66 -18.11 11.49
N GLU A 43 6.63 -18.90 11.20
CA GLU A 43 5.40 -18.99 11.99
C GLU A 43 5.71 -19.42 13.42
N GLY A 44 5.41 -18.55 14.39
CA GLY A 44 5.75 -18.77 15.81
C GLY A 44 7.19 -18.40 16.18
N HIS A 45 8.01 -18.00 15.21
CA HIS A 45 9.40 -17.57 15.37
C HIS A 45 9.60 -16.09 14.99
N GLU A 46 8.52 -15.29 14.93
CA GLU A 46 8.60 -13.90 14.47
C GLU A 46 9.50 -13.04 15.37
N ALA A 47 9.48 -13.24 16.69
CA ALA A 47 10.41 -12.52 17.59
C ALA A 47 11.89 -12.80 17.27
N GLU A 48 12.23 -14.04 16.88
CA GLU A 48 13.60 -14.42 16.53
C GLU A 48 14.01 -13.83 15.18
N LEU A 49 13.11 -13.90 14.19
CA LEU A 49 13.28 -13.22 12.91
C LEU A 49 13.50 -11.72 13.10
N GLY A 50 12.66 -11.08 13.92
CA GLY A 50 12.77 -9.66 14.22
C GLY A 50 14.08 -9.28 14.89
N LYS A 51 14.56 -10.08 15.85
CA LYS A 51 15.89 -9.88 16.46
C LYS A 51 17.01 -9.98 15.44
N ALA A 52 16.98 -10.98 14.56
CA ALA A 52 17.98 -11.18 13.52
C ALA A 52 17.98 -10.01 12.52
N VAL A 53 16.81 -9.55 12.09
CA VAL A 53 16.68 -8.40 11.17
C VAL A 53 17.10 -7.10 11.84
N ALA A 54 16.71 -6.85 13.09
CA ALA A 54 17.13 -5.67 13.84
C ALA A 54 18.67 -5.61 13.95
N LYS A 55 19.31 -6.75 14.22
CA LYS A 55 20.76 -6.86 14.23
C LYS A 55 21.34 -6.54 12.85
N ALA A 56 20.82 -7.15 11.80
CA ALA A 56 21.29 -6.92 10.43
C ALA A 56 21.17 -5.45 10.02
N ILE A 57 20.06 -4.78 10.37
CA ILE A 57 19.86 -3.34 10.13
C ILE A 57 20.99 -2.53 10.77
N LEU A 58 21.33 -2.80 12.03
CA LEU A 58 22.40 -2.08 12.74
C LEU A 58 23.80 -2.40 12.17
N ASP A 59 24.04 -3.64 11.75
CA ASP A 59 25.33 -4.07 11.19
C ASP A 59 25.64 -3.38 9.84
N VAL A 60 24.62 -3.16 9.00
CA VAL A 60 24.79 -2.56 7.66
C VAL A 60 24.49 -1.07 7.61
N ALA A 61 23.93 -0.50 8.67
CA ALA A 61 23.61 0.92 8.71
C ALA A 61 24.90 1.76 8.55
N PRO A 62 24.91 2.75 7.64
CA PRO A 62 26.08 3.60 7.45
C PRO A 62 26.42 4.42 8.70
N LYS A 63 25.41 4.69 9.54
CA LYS A 63 25.54 5.31 10.85
C LYS A 63 24.51 4.71 11.80
N PRO A 64 24.89 4.37 13.05
CA PRO A 64 23.92 4.01 14.08
C PRO A 64 22.96 5.18 14.33
N ALA A 65 21.67 4.88 14.39
CA ALA A 65 20.62 5.86 14.65
C ALA A 65 19.53 5.25 15.54
N ARG A 66 18.94 6.06 16.41
CA ARG A 66 17.91 5.61 17.36
C ARG A 66 16.67 5.09 16.63
N GLU A 67 16.37 5.66 15.48
CA GLU A 67 15.25 5.31 14.61
C GLU A 67 15.38 3.88 14.05
N LEU A 68 16.61 3.34 14.02
CA LEU A 68 16.92 1.98 13.59
C LEU A 68 16.95 0.96 14.74
N ASP A 69 16.71 1.41 15.98
CA ASP A 69 16.63 0.53 17.15
C ASP A 69 15.22 -0.06 17.28
N PHE A 70 15.15 -1.39 17.21
CA PHE A 70 13.92 -2.17 17.36
C PHE A 70 13.85 -2.93 18.68
N THR A 71 14.69 -2.59 19.67
CA THR A 71 14.64 -3.18 21.01
C THR A 71 13.23 -3.07 21.61
N GLY A 72 12.66 -4.20 22.03
CA GLY A 72 11.29 -4.30 22.56
C GLY A 72 10.18 -4.28 21.49
N ARG A 73 10.53 -4.20 20.20
CA ARG A 73 9.61 -4.24 19.04
C ARG A 73 9.94 -5.36 18.07
N GLU A 74 10.73 -6.35 18.48
CA GLU A 74 11.24 -7.41 17.62
C GLU A 74 10.12 -8.28 17.07
N GLN A 75 9.12 -8.62 17.90
CA GLN A 75 7.93 -9.34 17.44
C GLN A 75 7.22 -8.60 16.30
N GLN A 76 7.06 -7.28 16.42
CA GLN A 76 6.40 -6.46 15.40
C GLN A 76 7.22 -6.41 14.11
N LEU A 77 8.54 -6.19 14.23
CA LEU A 77 9.45 -6.21 13.07
C LEU A 77 9.41 -7.56 12.36
N GLY A 78 9.47 -8.66 13.12
CA GLY A 78 9.40 -10.02 12.59
C GLY A 78 8.10 -10.31 11.86
N GLN A 79 6.96 -9.90 12.40
CA GLN A 79 5.66 -10.04 11.71
C GLN A 79 5.61 -9.24 10.40
N GLY A 80 6.19 -8.04 10.38
CA GLY A 80 6.33 -7.24 9.17
C GLY A 80 7.18 -7.94 8.12
N VAL A 81 8.36 -8.42 8.49
CA VAL A 81 9.28 -9.13 7.59
C VAL A 81 8.66 -10.44 7.09
N ALA A 82 8.00 -11.22 7.96
CA ALA A 82 7.30 -12.44 7.58
C ALA A 82 6.19 -12.16 6.55
N THR A 83 5.52 -11.01 6.66
CA THR A 83 4.52 -10.58 5.68
C THR A 83 5.16 -10.22 4.35
N VAL A 84 6.29 -9.49 4.36
CA VAL A 84 7.06 -9.21 3.13
C VAL A 84 7.51 -10.51 2.45
N ILE A 85 8.03 -11.48 3.22
CA ILE A 85 8.43 -12.80 2.68
C ILE A 85 7.24 -13.49 2.02
N ARG A 86 6.08 -13.55 2.69
CA ARG A 86 4.86 -14.13 2.11
C ARG A 86 4.49 -13.48 0.79
N THR A 87 4.55 -12.15 0.71
CA THR A 87 4.20 -11.42 -0.52
C THR A 87 5.21 -11.69 -1.63
N LEU A 88 6.52 -11.53 -1.35
CA LEU A 88 7.57 -11.65 -2.36
C LEU A 88 7.76 -13.09 -2.85
N ASN A 89 7.40 -14.09 -2.05
CA ASN A 89 7.39 -15.51 -2.46
C ASN A 89 6.30 -15.84 -3.50
N VAL A 90 5.38 -14.91 -3.81
CA VAL A 90 4.39 -15.08 -4.88
C VAL A 90 4.89 -14.40 -6.16
N ASP A 91 5.57 -15.17 -6.99
CA ASP A 91 6.18 -14.75 -8.25
C ASP A 91 5.36 -15.09 -9.51
N SER A 92 4.26 -15.84 -9.34
CA SER A 92 3.40 -16.29 -10.43
C SER A 92 1.90 -16.20 -10.04
N PRO A 93 1.03 -15.75 -10.96
CA PRO A 93 1.29 -15.51 -12.39
C PRO A 93 2.09 -14.22 -12.71
N TYR A 94 2.38 -13.39 -11.72
CA TYR A 94 3.32 -12.27 -11.83
C TYR A 94 3.99 -12.00 -10.47
N GLN A 95 5.08 -11.24 -10.49
CA GLN A 95 5.78 -10.80 -9.29
C GLN A 95 4.92 -9.81 -8.49
N HIS A 96 4.52 -10.20 -7.28
CA HIS A 96 3.84 -9.29 -6.37
C HIS A 96 4.83 -8.32 -5.73
N GLU A 97 4.39 -7.07 -5.58
CA GLU A 97 5.07 -6.02 -4.82
C GLU A 97 4.44 -5.90 -3.43
N THR A 98 5.14 -5.28 -2.48
CA THR A 98 4.71 -5.28 -1.07
C THR A 98 3.45 -4.45 -0.82
N ASN A 99 3.15 -3.55 -1.75
CA ASN A 99 2.01 -2.62 -1.77
C ASN A 99 0.83 -3.11 -2.64
N ASP A 100 0.92 -4.28 -3.27
CA ASP A 100 -0.01 -4.75 -4.31
C ASP A 100 -1.49 -4.63 -3.92
N ALA A 101 -1.83 -5.01 -2.69
CA ALA A 101 -3.20 -4.97 -2.18
C ALA A 101 -3.72 -3.53 -2.08
N LEU A 102 -2.89 -2.61 -1.60
CA LEU A 102 -3.23 -1.19 -1.52
C LEU A 102 -3.37 -0.60 -2.92
N VAL A 103 -2.42 -0.90 -3.81
CA VAL A 103 -2.46 -0.47 -5.22
C VAL A 103 -3.74 -0.93 -5.91
N LYS A 104 -4.12 -2.22 -5.79
CA LYS A 104 -5.36 -2.75 -6.36
C LYS A 104 -6.60 -2.05 -5.82
N MET A 105 -6.65 -1.80 -4.51
CA MET A 105 -7.77 -1.07 -3.90
C MET A 105 -7.87 0.35 -4.46
N THR A 106 -6.74 1.06 -4.58
CA THR A 106 -6.69 2.40 -5.17
C THR A 106 -7.10 2.40 -6.65
N LEU A 107 -6.64 1.43 -7.44
CA LEU A 107 -7.01 1.30 -8.85
C LEU A 107 -8.51 1.03 -9.03
N ASN A 108 -9.09 0.14 -8.22
CA ASN A 108 -10.54 -0.12 -8.23
C ASN A 108 -11.32 1.17 -7.94
N TYR A 109 -10.87 1.96 -6.96
CA TYR A 109 -11.51 3.21 -6.57
C TYR A 109 -11.45 4.27 -7.69
N ILE A 110 -10.26 4.48 -8.26
CA ILE A 110 -10.06 5.44 -9.38
C ILE A 110 -10.86 4.99 -10.60
N GLN A 111 -10.84 3.70 -10.95
CA GLN A 111 -11.57 3.19 -12.10
C GLN A 111 -13.08 3.37 -11.93
N PHE A 112 -13.60 3.05 -10.74
CA PHE A 112 -15.01 3.28 -10.43
C PHE A 112 -15.39 4.76 -10.64
N ALA A 113 -14.61 5.69 -10.07
CA ALA A 113 -14.88 7.10 -10.26
C ALA A 113 -14.78 7.51 -11.75
N ARG A 114 -13.78 7.01 -12.50
CA ARG A 114 -13.65 7.29 -13.94
C ARG A 114 -14.84 6.78 -14.73
N ASP A 115 -15.21 5.51 -14.56
CA ASP A 115 -16.28 4.85 -15.31
C ASP A 115 -17.66 5.48 -15.05
N HIS A 116 -17.83 6.13 -13.90
CA HIS A 116 -19.05 6.85 -13.52
C HIS A 116 -18.98 8.37 -13.71
N GLY A 117 -17.87 8.92 -14.22
CA GLY A 117 -17.69 10.36 -14.40
C GLY A 117 -17.61 11.15 -13.09
N MET A 118 -17.14 10.52 -12.01
CA MET A 118 -17.11 11.04 -10.64
C MET A 118 -15.69 11.37 -10.12
N ILE A 119 -14.71 11.55 -11.01
CA ILE A 119 -13.31 11.80 -10.60
C ILE A 119 -13.18 13.08 -9.76
N GLU A 120 -13.91 14.13 -10.10
CA GLU A 120 -13.86 15.40 -9.38
C GLU A 120 -14.45 15.26 -7.97
N GLU A 121 -15.60 14.59 -7.84
CA GLU A 121 -16.26 14.30 -6.57
C GLU A 121 -15.42 13.40 -5.68
N MET A 122 -14.71 12.44 -6.27
CA MET A 122 -13.75 11.57 -5.60
C MET A 122 -12.61 12.41 -4.99
N ILE A 123 -11.97 13.26 -5.78
CA ILE A 123 -10.89 14.15 -5.31
C ILE A 123 -11.38 15.11 -4.23
N ASP A 124 -12.58 15.69 -4.39
CA ASP A 124 -13.19 16.55 -3.38
C ASP A 124 -13.49 15.80 -2.08
N HIS A 125 -13.86 14.53 -2.16
CA HIS A 125 -14.01 13.70 -0.98
C HIS A 125 -12.67 13.47 -0.27
N ASP A 126 -11.64 13.03 -1.02
CA ASP A 126 -10.29 12.81 -0.48
C ASP A 126 -9.77 14.07 0.23
N LEU A 127 -9.85 15.24 -0.41
CA LEU A 127 -9.43 16.51 0.17
C LEU A 127 -10.17 16.85 1.47
N ARG A 128 -11.48 16.59 1.54
CA ARG A 128 -12.25 16.83 2.77
C ARG A 128 -11.79 15.94 3.91
N THR A 129 -11.47 14.68 3.64
CA THR A 129 -10.97 13.75 4.67
C THR A 129 -9.59 14.14 5.18
N GLU A 130 -8.74 14.70 4.30
CA GLU A 130 -7.39 15.14 4.63
C GLU A 130 -7.33 16.57 5.20
N MET A 131 -8.41 17.34 5.08
CA MET A 131 -8.48 18.77 5.37
C MET A 131 -7.94 19.18 6.75
N PRO A 132 -8.21 18.45 7.86
CA PRO A 132 -7.66 18.82 9.17
C PRO A 132 -6.12 18.85 9.16
N MET A 133 -5.50 17.88 8.50
CA MET A 133 -4.05 17.78 8.36
C MET A 133 -3.52 18.84 7.40
N LEU A 134 -4.15 19.03 6.23
CA LEU A 134 -3.73 20.05 5.25
C LEU A 134 -3.73 21.45 5.87
N LYS A 135 -4.81 21.84 6.56
CA LYS A 135 -4.90 23.13 7.26
C LYS A 135 -3.84 23.29 8.34
N ALA A 136 -3.58 22.23 9.12
CA ALA A 136 -2.55 22.28 10.16
C ALA A 136 -1.15 22.48 9.57
N ASN A 137 -0.83 21.84 8.44
CA ASN A 137 0.46 22.01 7.77
C ASN A 137 0.56 23.35 7.02
N GLY A 138 -0.51 23.82 6.38
CA GLY A 138 -0.53 25.14 5.75
C GLY A 138 -0.28 26.28 6.74
N ARG A 139 -0.83 26.20 7.97
CA ARG A 139 -0.48 27.15 9.04
C ARG A 139 1.01 27.10 9.39
N ARG A 140 1.59 25.91 9.51
CA ARG A 140 3.03 25.75 9.80
C ARG A 140 3.90 26.33 8.69
N VAL A 141 3.53 26.14 7.42
CA VAL A 141 4.21 26.78 6.27
C VAL A 141 4.14 28.30 6.43
N ALA A 142 2.96 28.86 6.70
CA ALA A 142 2.78 30.32 6.83
C ALA A 142 3.55 30.92 8.01
N GLU A 143 3.62 30.21 9.14
CA GLU A 143 4.29 30.66 10.36
C GLU A 143 5.82 30.56 10.25
N SER A 144 6.35 29.49 9.65
CA SER A 144 7.79 29.25 9.56
C SER A 144 8.44 29.80 8.29
N GLY A 145 7.67 29.98 7.22
CA GLY A 145 8.20 30.23 5.88
C GLY A 145 8.81 29.01 5.18
N ASP A 146 8.84 27.85 5.85
CA ASP A 146 9.40 26.61 5.30
C ASP A 146 8.38 25.90 4.41
N ILE A 147 8.59 25.98 3.10
CA ILE A 147 7.70 25.39 2.09
C ILE A 147 7.87 23.86 1.97
N ASP A 148 8.97 23.27 2.46
CA ASP A 148 9.19 21.82 2.38
C ASP A 148 8.23 21.05 3.29
N ILE A 149 7.69 21.72 4.31
CA ILE A 149 6.57 21.22 5.12
C ILE A 149 5.39 20.77 4.24
N ALA A 150 5.14 21.46 3.12
CA ALA A 150 4.08 21.11 2.20
C ALA A 150 4.38 19.80 1.45
N LEU A 151 5.61 19.59 0.95
CA LEU A 151 6.02 18.31 0.36
C LEU A 151 5.90 17.18 1.36
N MET A 152 6.41 17.39 2.57
CA MET A 152 6.31 16.40 3.64
C MET A 152 4.86 16.04 3.98
N ALA A 153 3.93 16.98 3.88
CA ALA A 153 2.52 16.74 4.18
C ALA A 153 1.87 15.76 3.19
N VAL A 154 2.31 15.76 1.92
CA VAL A 154 1.75 14.89 0.87
C VAL A 154 2.61 13.65 0.59
N THR A 155 3.83 13.57 1.12
CA THR A 155 4.76 12.44 0.86
C THR A 155 5.41 11.79 2.09
N GLU A 156 5.38 12.33 3.31
CA GLU A 156 6.29 11.83 4.35
C GLU A 156 5.71 11.71 5.77
N ARG A 157 4.85 12.65 6.18
CA ARG A 157 4.58 12.83 7.62
C ARG A 157 3.80 11.66 8.27
N THR A 158 3.20 10.77 7.49
CA THR A 158 2.40 9.64 7.99
C THR A 158 2.98 8.26 7.69
N ALA A 159 4.16 8.16 7.06
CA ALA A 159 4.75 6.91 6.55
C ALA A 159 3.89 6.14 5.50
N CYS A 160 2.60 6.46 5.36
CA CYS A 160 1.66 5.84 4.42
C CYS A 160 2.10 5.98 2.96
N PHE A 161 2.80 7.06 2.61
CA PHE A 161 3.36 7.22 1.28
C PHE A 161 4.32 6.07 0.92
N TYR A 162 5.16 5.62 1.85
CA TYR A 162 6.08 4.50 1.64
C TYR A 162 5.39 3.13 1.64
N GLN A 163 4.12 3.06 2.05
CA GLN A 163 3.31 1.86 1.91
C GLN A 163 2.70 1.76 0.50
N LEU A 164 2.67 2.87 -0.25
CA LEU A 164 2.19 2.91 -1.62
C LEU A 164 3.33 2.99 -2.63
N VAL A 165 4.43 3.70 -2.31
CA VAL A 165 5.52 4.01 -3.23
C VAL A 165 6.82 3.40 -2.74
N GLU A 166 7.41 2.50 -3.53
CA GLU A 166 8.63 1.77 -3.17
C GLU A 166 9.92 2.54 -3.52
N GLU A 167 9.94 3.29 -4.63
CA GLU A 167 11.12 4.02 -5.10
C GLU A 167 10.94 5.55 -4.95
N VAL A 168 11.77 6.18 -4.11
CA VAL A 168 11.70 7.62 -3.81
C VAL A 168 13.09 8.25 -3.85
N ARG A 169 13.21 9.42 -4.49
CA ARG A 169 14.40 10.27 -4.53
C ARG A 169 14.05 11.66 -4.00
N ARG A 170 14.97 12.25 -3.25
CA ARG A 170 14.81 13.57 -2.65
C ARG A 170 15.83 14.54 -3.19
N GLY A 171 15.38 15.77 -3.39
CA GLY A 171 16.22 16.92 -3.65
C GLY A 171 15.70 18.12 -2.86
N PRO A 172 16.46 19.23 -2.83
CA PRO A 172 15.96 20.50 -2.30
C PRO A 172 14.65 20.89 -2.98
N HIS A 173 13.60 21.13 -2.19
CA HIS A 173 12.27 21.53 -2.69
C HIS A 173 11.63 20.56 -3.68
N GLN A 174 12.03 19.28 -3.64
CA GLN A 174 11.59 18.31 -4.62
C GLN A 174 11.56 16.88 -4.09
N VAL A 175 10.50 16.16 -4.43
CA VAL A 175 10.39 14.71 -4.27
C VAL A 175 10.10 14.09 -5.62
N SER A 176 10.89 13.08 -6.01
CA SER A 176 10.61 12.25 -7.18
C SER A 176 10.29 10.83 -6.74
N TYR A 177 9.30 10.21 -7.37
CA TYR A 177 8.95 8.83 -7.11
C TYR A 177 8.52 8.10 -8.36
N ARG A 178 8.65 6.78 -8.35
CA ARG A 178 8.12 5.94 -9.41
C ARG A 178 6.64 5.68 -9.19
N SER A 179 5.84 5.83 -10.25
CA SER A 179 4.42 5.48 -10.23
C SER A 179 4.23 4.05 -9.69
N PRO A 180 3.33 3.85 -8.71
CA PRO A 180 3.16 2.56 -8.04
C PRO A 180 2.24 1.60 -8.78
N TYR A 181 1.68 2.00 -9.93
CA TYR A 181 0.56 1.28 -10.55
C TYR A 181 1.01 0.29 -11.63
N GLY A 182 2.19 0.46 -12.22
CA GLY A 182 2.60 -0.23 -13.43
C GLY A 182 2.60 -1.76 -13.34
N THR A 183 3.15 -2.33 -12.27
CA THR A 183 3.23 -3.79 -12.09
C THR A 183 1.85 -4.43 -12.01
N VAL A 184 0.98 -3.89 -11.17
CA VAL A 184 -0.39 -4.36 -11.02
C VAL A 184 -1.21 -4.12 -12.30
N LEU A 185 -1.09 -2.96 -12.95
CA LEU A 185 -1.83 -2.67 -14.18
C LEU A 185 -1.43 -3.59 -15.33
N ARG A 186 -0.15 -3.96 -15.47
CA ARG A 186 0.28 -4.92 -16.51
C ARG A 186 -0.48 -6.24 -16.42
N MET A 187 -0.63 -6.79 -15.22
CA MET A 187 -1.37 -8.05 -15.02
C MET A 187 -2.89 -7.83 -15.10
N THR A 188 -3.42 -6.87 -14.36
CA THR A 188 -4.87 -6.73 -14.19
C THR A 188 -5.58 -6.26 -15.46
N ARG A 189 -4.90 -5.52 -16.34
CA ARG A 189 -5.43 -5.18 -17.68
C ARG A 189 -5.52 -6.41 -18.58
N GLN A 190 -4.56 -7.33 -18.54
CA GLN A 190 -4.62 -8.60 -19.29
C GLN A 190 -5.79 -9.48 -18.83
N LEU A 191 -6.12 -9.42 -17.54
CA LEU A 191 -7.28 -10.11 -16.96
C LEU A 191 -8.62 -9.40 -17.20
N GLY A 192 -8.61 -8.21 -17.82
CA GLY A 192 -9.82 -7.41 -18.03
C GLY A 192 -10.39 -6.78 -16.75
N GLN A 193 -9.64 -6.74 -15.66
CA GLN A 193 -10.08 -6.12 -14.39
C GLN A 193 -9.98 -4.60 -14.45
N HIS A 194 -8.93 -4.08 -15.09
CA HIS A 194 -8.73 -2.65 -15.25
C HIS A 194 -8.57 -2.26 -16.72
N THR A 195 -9.01 -1.06 -17.07
CA THR A 195 -8.77 -0.42 -18.37
C THR A 195 -7.97 0.88 -18.26
N LEU A 196 -7.71 1.35 -17.03
CA LEU A 196 -6.85 2.50 -16.73
C LEU A 196 -5.42 2.34 -17.28
N THR A 197 -4.79 3.47 -17.60
CA THR A 197 -3.34 3.56 -17.82
C THR A 197 -2.69 4.43 -16.74
N GLU A 198 -1.38 4.26 -16.50
CA GLU A 198 -0.67 5.10 -15.54
C GLU A 198 -0.68 6.59 -15.94
N ARG A 199 -0.57 6.86 -17.23
CA ARG A 199 -0.73 8.21 -17.80
C ARG A 199 -2.09 8.80 -17.48
N GLU A 200 -3.16 8.04 -17.72
CA GLU A 200 -4.52 8.49 -17.43
C GLU A 200 -4.68 8.79 -15.93
N ILE A 201 -4.23 7.88 -15.05
CA ILE A 201 -4.26 8.09 -13.59
C ILE A 201 -3.49 9.37 -13.22
N HIS A 202 -2.31 9.57 -13.80
CA HIS A 202 -1.50 10.76 -13.55
C HIS A 202 -2.25 12.05 -13.90
N GLU A 203 -2.86 12.07 -15.09
CA GLU A 203 -3.52 13.24 -15.65
C GLU A 203 -4.87 13.56 -14.97
N ILE A 204 -5.68 12.54 -14.65
CA ILE A 204 -7.03 12.74 -14.10
C ILE A 204 -7.07 12.76 -12.57
N TYR A 205 -6.13 12.10 -11.90
CA TYR A 205 -6.17 11.92 -10.45
C TYR A 205 -4.94 12.51 -9.75
N THR A 206 -3.73 12.06 -10.08
CA THR A 206 -2.51 12.43 -9.34
C THR A 206 -2.26 13.94 -9.39
N VAL A 207 -2.20 14.52 -10.59
CA VAL A 207 -1.90 15.95 -10.76
C VAL A 207 -3.01 16.84 -10.19
N PRO A 208 -4.30 16.63 -10.49
CA PRO A 208 -5.37 17.48 -9.95
C PRO A 208 -5.47 17.41 -8.42
N ARG A 209 -5.34 16.20 -7.83
CA ARG A 209 -5.35 16.03 -6.37
C ARG A 209 -4.20 16.79 -5.71
N LEU A 210 -2.96 16.62 -6.20
CA LEU A 210 -1.79 17.30 -5.65
C LEU A 210 -1.92 18.83 -5.72
N ARG A 211 -2.43 19.36 -6.84
CA ARG A 211 -2.64 20.82 -7.00
C ARG A 211 -3.65 21.35 -5.99
N ARG A 212 -4.78 20.67 -5.80
CA ARG A 212 -5.78 21.08 -4.80
C ARG A 212 -5.25 20.97 -3.36
N GLN A 213 -4.42 19.97 -3.06
CA GLN A 213 -3.72 19.90 -1.77
C GLN A 213 -2.77 21.09 -1.58
N ALA A 214 -2.00 21.46 -2.63
CA ALA A 214 -1.08 22.60 -2.61
C ALA A 214 -1.80 23.91 -2.26
N GLU A 215 -2.99 24.13 -2.81
CA GLU A 215 -3.81 25.31 -2.51
C GLU A 215 -4.13 25.43 -1.01
N GLN A 216 -4.49 24.31 -0.37
CA GLN A 216 -4.78 24.28 1.08
C GLN A 216 -3.52 24.46 1.94
N LEU A 217 -2.35 24.10 1.38
CA LEU A 217 -1.05 24.24 2.02
C LEU A 217 -0.44 25.63 1.81
N GLY A 218 -1.01 26.48 0.95
CA GLY A 218 -0.52 27.83 0.67
C GLY A 218 0.74 27.87 -0.20
N VAL A 219 0.98 26.84 -1.00
CA VAL A 219 2.13 26.72 -1.91
C VAL A 219 1.66 26.36 -3.32
N ASP A 220 2.59 26.39 -4.28
CA ASP A 220 2.36 25.83 -5.61
C ASP A 220 3.16 24.54 -5.78
N PHE A 221 2.51 23.47 -6.26
CA PHE A 221 3.19 22.26 -6.71
C PHE A 221 3.27 22.24 -8.22
N GLU A 222 4.50 22.16 -8.74
CA GLU A 222 4.77 21.79 -10.11
C GLU A 222 5.01 20.28 -10.17
N VAL A 223 4.11 19.57 -10.84
CA VAL A 223 4.22 18.12 -11.06
C VAL A 223 4.61 17.91 -12.52
N THR A 224 5.63 17.08 -12.76
CA THR A 224 6.06 16.76 -14.13
C THR A 224 4.91 16.19 -14.96
N PRO A 225 4.86 16.45 -16.28
CA PRO A 225 4.03 15.66 -17.19
C PRO A 225 4.33 14.16 -17.07
N TRP A 226 3.42 13.32 -17.55
CA TRP A 226 3.67 11.88 -17.59
C TRP A 226 4.91 11.56 -18.42
N GLN A 227 5.75 10.65 -17.92
CA GLN A 227 6.94 10.13 -18.57
C GLN A 227 6.83 8.61 -18.67
N GLU A 228 7.26 8.03 -19.78
CA GLU A 228 7.16 6.58 -20.03
C GLU A 228 8.04 5.72 -19.09
N ASP A 229 9.03 6.33 -18.43
CA ASP A 229 9.83 5.67 -17.40
C ASP A 229 9.10 5.54 -16.04
N GLY A 230 7.93 6.17 -15.92
CA GLY A 230 7.08 6.18 -14.74
C GLY A 230 7.55 7.09 -13.62
N TRP A 231 8.57 7.94 -13.83
CA TRP A 231 9.03 8.89 -12.80
C TRP A 231 8.16 10.15 -12.76
N ILE A 232 7.64 10.43 -11.56
CA ILE A 232 6.85 11.62 -11.24
C ILE A 232 7.66 12.47 -10.28
N THR A 233 7.81 13.75 -10.60
CA THR A 233 8.52 14.70 -9.75
C THR A 233 7.60 15.82 -9.33
N ILE A 234 7.53 16.07 -8.02
CA ILE A 234 6.82 17.18 -7.40
C ILE A 234 7.86 18.19 -6.95
N THR A 235 7.79 19.41 -7.47
CA THR A 235 8.59 20.55 -7.04
C THR A 235 7.69 21.54 -6.31
N VAL A 236 8.05 21.93 -5.09
CA VAL A 236 7.32 22.95 -4.34
C VAL A 236 7.88 24.34 -4.61
N LYS A 237 6.97 25.31 -4.75
CA LYS A 237 7.32 26.72 -4.91
C LYS A 237 6.51 27.57 -3.92
N PRO A 238 7.07 28.70 -3.45
CA PRO A 238 6.29 29.70 -2.75
C PRO A 238 5.16 30.18 -3.67
N ARG A 239 3.94 30.25 -3.14
CA ARG A 239 2.83 30.85 -3.87
C ARG A 239 3.01 32.35 -3.89
N ALA A 240 2.94 32.97 -5.06
CA ALA A 240 2.96 34.42 -5.16
C ALA A 240 1.76 35.00 -4.38
N ARG A 241 2.02 35.88 -3.41
CA ARG A 241 0.96 36.62 -2.72
C ARG A 241 0.40 37.64 -3.73
N LEU A 242 -0.85 37.46 -4.13
CA LEU A 242 -1.62 38.48 -4.85
C LEU A 242 -1.96 39.64 -3.93
#